data_AF-A0AAV4TI73-F1
#
_entry.id   AF-A0AAV4TI73-F1
#
_cell.length_a   1.000
_cell.length_b   1.000
_cell.length_c   1.000
_cell.angle_alpha   90.00
_cell.angle_beta   90.00
_cell.angle_gamma   90.00
#
_symmetry.space_group_name_H-M   'P 1'
#
loop_
_entity.id
_entity.type
_entity.pdbx_description
1 polymer ?
#
loop_
_entity_poly.entity_id
_entity_poly.type
_entity_poly.pdbx_seq_one_letter_code
_entity_poly.pdbx_strand_id
1 'polypeptide(L)'
;MKGIFAIFLLACIAFAIVSADYCGSLESCAEGQCCSGGFYHRYCRSYADEGMPCEMPNRSENYKVACPCKEGLICMKPFFRCQKI
;
A
#
# COMPACT_ATOMS: atom_id res chain seq x y z
N MET A 1 20.43 12.61 29.06
CA MET A 1 20.54 12.31 27.61
C MET A 1 19.93 10.98 27.17
N LYS A 2 19.47 10.09 28.07
CA LYS A 2 18.80 8.82 27.68
C LYS A 2 17.30 8.95 27.38
N GLY A 3 16.62 9.94 27.98
CA GLY A 3 15.18 10.15 27.80
C GLY A 3 14.78 10.73 26.44
N ILE A 4 15.64 11.53 25.81
CA ILE A 4 15.36 12.18 24.52
C ILE A 4 15.29 11.15 23.40
N PHE A 5 16.19 10.16 23.42
CA PHE A 5 16.18 9.04 22.45
C PHE A 5 14.93 8.16 22.56
N ALA A 6 14.44 7.94 23.79
CA ALA A 6 13.21 7.17 24.01
C ALA A 6 11.97 7.89 23.48
N ILE A 7 11.91 9.22 23.61
CA ILE A 7 10.80 10.04 23.09
C ILE A 7 10.81 10.05 21.55
N PHE A 8 11.98 10.13 20.91
CA PHE A 8 12.11 10.04 19.46
C PHE A 8 11.64 8.68 18.91
N LEU A 9 12.01 7.58 19.57
CA LEU A 9 11.58 6.23 19.18
C LEU A 9 10.07 6.03 19.35
N LEU A 10 9.48 6.55 20.44
CA LEU A 10 8.03 6.50 20.67
C LEU A 10 7.24 7.33 19.65
N ALA A 11 7.76 8.49 19.23
CA ALA A 11 7.14 9.32 18.20
C ALA A 11 7.16 8.65 16.81
N CYS A 12 8.24 7.94 16.45
CA CYS A 12 8.32 7.19 15.19
C CYS A 12 7.34 6.01 15.15
N ILE A 13 7.10 5.34 16.29
CA ILE A 13 6.15 4.22 16.37
C ILE A 13 4.70 4.71 16.27
N ALA A 14 4.39 5.89 16.83
CA ALA A 14 3.04 6.47 16.74
C ALA A 14 2.63 6.85 15.31
N PHE A 15 3.58 7.26 14.45
CA PHE A 15 3.33 7.54 13.03
C PHE A 15 3.06 6.29 12.18
N ALA A 16 3.43 5.10 12.67
CA ALA A 16 3.26 3.86 11.91
C ALA A 16 1.89 3.18 12.12
N ILE A 17 1.07 3.65 13.08
CA ILE A 17 -0.09 2.90 13.59
C ILE A 17 -1.45 3.44 13.09
N VAL A 18 -1.51 4.65 12.57
CA VAL A 18 -2.78 5.25 12.12
C VAL A 18 -2.49 5.91 10.79
N SER A 19 -2.87 5.30 9.67
CA SER A 19 -4.21 5.51 9.15
C SER A 19 -4.57 4.47 8.07
N ALA A 20 -5.72 3.83 8.20
CA ALA A 20 -6.44 3.37 7.01
C ALA A 20 -6.99 4.62 6.31
N ASP A 21 -6.10 5.40 5.67
CA ASP A 21 -6.48 6.64 5.00
C ASP A 21 -7.47 6.29 3.89
N TYR A 22 -8.65 6.89 3.99
CA TYR A 22 -9.62 6.81 2.93
C TYR A 22 -9.07 7.53 1.72
N CYS A 23 -8.99 6.85 0.58
CA CYS A 23 -8.34 7.38 -0.61
C CYS A 23 -9.34 7.49 -1.77
N GLY A 24 -9.04 8.32 -2.79
CA GLY A 24 -9.93 8.46 -3.93
C GLY A 24 -9.63 9.66 -4.79
N SER A 25 -10.37 10.75 -4.60
CA SER A 25 -10.47 11.83 -5.59
C SER A 25 -9.25 12.76 -5.65
N LEU A 26 -8.54 12.94 -4.53
CA LEU A 26 -7.57 14.04 -4.34
C LEU A 26 -6.35 13.68 -3.49
N GLU A 27 -6.40 12.60 -2.70
CA GLU A 27 -5.26 12.19 -1.86
C GLU A 27 -4.45 11.08 -2.52
N SER A 28 -3.16 11.35 -2.69
CA SER A 28 -2.15 10.36 -3.05
C SER A 28 -1.76 9.58 -1.79
N CYS A 29 -1.92 8.27 -1.83
CA CYS A 29 -1.39 7.39 -0.78
C CYS A 29 0.13 7.57 -0.65
N ALA A 30 0.68 7.19 0.51
CA ALA A 30 2.11 7.26 0.73
C ALA A 30 2.88 6.39 -0.27
N GLU A 31 4.17 6.68 -0.43
CA GLU A 31 5.04 5.87 -1.27
C GLU A 31 5.02 4.40 -0.80
N GLY A 32 4.97 3.47 -1.76
CA GLY A 32 4.83 2.04 -1.46
C GLY A 32 3.38 1.60 -1.19
N GLN A 33 2.39 2.49 -1.35
CA GLN A 33 0.97 2.20 -1.19
C GLN A 33 0.17 2.51 -2.47
N CYS A 34 -1.01 1.92 -2.56
CA CYS A 34 -1.98 2.18 -3.61
C CYS A 34 -3.38 2.40 -3.01
N CYS A 35 -4.23 3.10 -3.76
CA CYS A 35 -5.64 3.24 -3.41
C CYS A 35 -6.46 2.06 -3.94
N SER A 36 -6.94 1.19 -3.05
CA SER A 36 -7.74 0.02 -3.45
C SER A 36 -9.05 -0.13 -2.66
N GLY A 37 -10.10 -0.56 -3.37
CA GLY A 37 -11.41 -0.87 -2.80
C GLY A 37 -12.58 -0.44 -3.67
N GLY A 38 -13.80 -0.73 -3.21
CA GLY A 38 -15.04 -0.32 -3.88
C GLY A 38 -15.31 1.17 -3.73
N PHE A 39 -16.19 1.74 -4.57
CA PHE A 39 -16.46 3.18 -4.67
C PHE A 39 -16.62 3.95 -3.34
N TYR A 40 -17.27 3.35 -2.34
CA TYR A 40 -17.53 3.97 -1.03
C TYR A 40 -16.59 3.50 0.09
N HIS A 41 -15.65 2.59 -0.21
CA HIS A 41 -14.79 1.91 0.77
C HIS A 41 -13.40 1.67 0.20
N ARG A 42 -12.72 2.77 -0.16
CA ARG A 42 -11.36 2.73 -0.68
C ARG A 42 -10.39 3.15 0.39
N TYR A 43 -9.28 2.43 0.49
CA TYR A 43 -8.27 2.73 1.49
C TYR A 43 -6.89 2.61 0.87
N CYS A 44 -5.95 3.39 1.38
CA CYS A 44 -4.55 3.20 1.11
C CYS A 44 -4.12 1.83 1.65
N ARG A 45 -3.54 1.01 0.79
CA ARG A 45 -3.00 -0.31 1.13
C ARG A 45 -1.60 -0.44 0.57
N SER A 46 -0.74 -1.17 1.26
CA SER A 46 0.59 -1.48 0.75
C SER A 46 0.52 -2.25 -0.57
N TYR A 47 1.51 -2.05 -1.43
CA TYR A 47 1.71 -2.92 -2.60
C TYR A 47 1.83 -4.39 -2.19
N ALA A 48 1.37 -5.27 -3.07
CA ALA A 48 1.27 -6.70 -2.82
C ALA A 48 2.64 -7.38 -2.76
N ASP A 49 2.82 -8.21 -1.74
CA ASP A 49 3.99 -9.07 -1.54
C ASP A 49 3.97 -10.31 -2.47
N GLU A 50 5.07 -11.04 -2.51
CA GLU A 50 5.20 -12.29 -3.27
C GLU A 50 4.08 -13.28 -2.93
N GLY A 51 3.47 -13.88 -3.95
CA GLY A 51 2.36 -14.82 -3.83
C GLY A 51 0.99 -14.19 -3.55
N MET A 52 0.91 -12.89 -3.22
CA MET A 52 -0.35 -12.21 -2.94
C MET A 52 -1.12 -11.87 -4.22
N PRO A 53 -2.46 -11.78 -4.15
CA PRO A 53 -3.28 -11.27 -5.25
C PRO A 53 -2.85 -9.86 -5.67
N CYS A 54 -2.90 -9.58 -6.97
CA CYS A 54 -2.52 -8.28 -7.52
C CYS A 54 -3.43 -7.84 -8.66
N GLU A 55 -3.49 -6.54 -8.88
CA GLU A 55 -4.00 -5.94 -10.11
C GLU A 55 -2.86 -5.36 -10.94
N MET A 56 -3.07 -5.32 -12.26
CA MET A 56 -2.09 -4.69 -13.15
C MET A 56 -2.05 -3.18 -12.89
N PRO A 57 -0.85 -2.56 -12.89
CA PRO A 57 -0.72 -1.11 -12.81
C PRO A 57 -1.57 -0.40 -13.86
N ASN A 58 -2.26 0.67 -13.46
CA ASN A 58 -3.07 1.49 -14.36
C ASN A 58 -2.79 2.98 -14.14
N ARG A 59 -3.03 3.80 -15.17
CA ARG A 59 -2.70 5.24 -15.16
C ARG A 59 -3.49 6.06 -14.15
N SER A 60 -4.59 5.53 -13.62
CA SER A 60 -5.47 6.24 -12.70
C SER A 60 -5.19 5.88 -11.24
N GLU A 61 -4.23 5.00 -10.97
CA GLU A 61 -3.90 4.46 -9.64
C GLU A 61 -5.13 4.00 -8.84
N ASN A 62 -6.11 3.51 -9.57
CA ASN A 62 -7.44 3.20 -9.07
C ASN A 62 -7.63 1.69 -9.14
N TYR A 63 -7.55 1.01 -7.99
CA TYR A 63 -7.62 -0.44 -7.89
C TYR A 63 -8.90 -0.88 -7.16
N LYS A 64 -9.50 -2.00 -7.57
CA LYS A 64 -10.81 -2.44 -7.05
C LYS A 64 -10.70 -3.55 -6.01
N VAL A 65 -9.80 -4.49 -6.26
CA VAL A 65 -9.62 -5.77 -5.56
C VAL A 65 -8.29 -5.80 -4.82
N ALA A 66 -7.18 -5.41 -5.47
CA ALA A 66 -5.84 -5.54 -4.91
C ALA A 66 -4.89 -4.48 -5.46
N CYS A 67 -3.84 -4.15 -4.69
CA CYS A 67 -2.78 -3.30 -5.18
C CYS A 67 -1.87 -4.01 -6.19
N PRO A 68 -1.11 -3.25 -7.01
CA PRO A 68 0.02 -3.77 -7.75
C PRO A 68 1.06 -4.44 -6.85
N CYS A 69 1.92 -5.24 -7.46
CA CYS A 69 3.05 -5.85 -6.75
C CYS A 69 4.09 -4.82 -6.33
N LYS A 70 4.81 -5.11 -5.24
CA LYS A 70 6.02 -4.37 -4.87
C LYS A 70 7.06 -4.41 -5.98
N GLU A 71 7.99 -3.47 -5.94
CA GLU A 71 9.11 -3.39 -6.87
C GLU A 71 9.90 -4.72 -6.91
N GLY A 72 10.33 -5.12 -8.11
CA GLY A 72 11.00 -6.40 -8.34
C GLY A 72 10.07 -7.62 -8.49
N LEU A 73 8.75 -7.43 -8.39
CA LEU A 73 7.74 -8.46 -8.61
C LEU A 73 6.85 -8.11 -9.80
N ILE A 74 6.34 -9.13 -10.50
CA ILE A 74 5.36 -8.97 -11.58
C ILE A 74 4.04 -9.63 -11.21
N CYS A 75 2.95 -9.00 -11.61
CA CYS A 75 1.63 -9.60 -11.51
C CYS A 75 1.43 -10.59 -12.67
N MET A 76 1.57 -11.89 -12.39
CA MET A 76 1.48 -12.93 -13.42
C MET A 76 0.03 -13.25 -13.81
N LYS A 77 -0.24 -13.24 -15.12
CA LYS A 77 -1.46 -13.81 -15.69
C LYS A 77 -1.29 -15.31 -15.94
N PRO A 78 -2.35 -16.14 -15.81
CA PRO A 78 -3.74 -15.77 -15.48
C PRO A 78 -4.05 -15.76 -13.97
N PHE A 79 -3.08 -16.06 -13.12
CA PHE A 79 -3.33 -16.28 -11.68
C PHE A 79 -3.48 -14.99 -10.87
N PHE A 80 -3.10 -13.85 -11.44
CA PHE A 80 -3.11 -12.53 -10.81
C PHE A 80 -2.44 -12.54 -9.44
N ARG A 81 -1.22 -13.12 -9.40
CA ARG A 81 -0.38 -13.16 -8.21
C ARG A 81 1.01 -12.61 -8.49
N CYS A 82 1.61 -12.01 -7.46
CA CYS A 82 2.96 -11.47 -7.54
C CYS A 82 4.01 -12.58 -7.54
N GLN A 83 4.95 -12.54 -8.49
CA GLN A 83 6.11 -13.44 -8.55
C GLN A 83 7.37 -12.65 -8.87
N LYS A 84 8.53 -13.17 -8.44
CA LYS A 84 9.83 -12.61 -8.81
C LYS A 84 10.08 -12.75 -10.31
N ILE A 85 10.78 -11.76 -10.87
CA ILE A 85 11.31 -11.77 -12.23
C ILE A 85 12.49 -12.75 -12.30
#